data_AF-A0A9E0LMY8-F1
#
_entry.id   AF-A0A9E0LMY8-F1
#
_cell.length_a   1.000
_cell.length_b   1.000
_cell.length_c   1.000
_cell.angle_alpha   90.00
_cell.angle_beta   90.00
_cell.angle_gamma   90.00
#
_symmetry.space_group_name_H-M   'P 1'
#
loop_
_entity.id
_entity.type
_entity.pdbx_description
1 polymer ?
#
loop_
_entity_poly.entity_id
_entity_poly.type
_entity_poly.pdbx_seq_one_letter_code
_entity_poly.pdbx_strand_id
1 'polypeptide(L)'
;MSKSPTRQLRGTPGIPVLHKMLTKAVQEPGFSNEVIWHNHDGQQITLEVILPISPRVPHWQVFLQRIDEKILLGEYHGHDTLMVFKNVSAIAESEPVENLDDAAKLAKVMEIRLKAGQVSTRDDLPVPDFADQPKPSAVYLSRLTANRLPALTPDSAAADTIGPAPASAQPQQAEAIPGSAPELNPDSNGAQDQSDELISNYLTTRSSARKSKSKAVAPPAEEKPFDPTGSYTDITAVDPTGLSQLGNLTEKPMTDLLLHLSEEHFTGRVRLEREGQSAVMFLVDGVPVDASHGEARGNMALMELFLWQDGHFKITPSKVGSNRSVTWPFETIMQNKAHLTALVNDLESAGVFNTSTFKQTCPQLTQDQFQTALGDKTSINLDTLKLLYQQMDGRKTLADFESLNLFPKYILLRCLNYLMSRNLIFIPNRAGSKDKRALKEKKIDAAAVRSVMMSLRNRDTGLLTAPAFLYFLEEEFFRSFRNRGSMSLLLVDLRQIDPTPGGLRINLVSRQTLADAAMQIFNCKRQTDGAGHYEAQTIALYLPNTNLSGATTMAKKIQKVLSARPLAGMEGKTLAVMCAIAGIPEDCTNLNNLLASADYALQKANSEGLPIVRYKDLE
;
A
#
# COMPACT_ATOMS: atom_id res chain seq x y z
N MET A 1 -54.73 22.60 -3.78
CA MET A 1 -53.75 22.06 -4.76
C MET A 1 -52.65 23.08 -4.98
N SER A 2 -51.39 22.76 -4.68
CA SER A 2 -50.22 23.52 -5.10
C SER A 2 -49.04 22.54 -5.18
N LYS A 3 -48.74 22.07 -6.39
CA LYS A 3 -47.59 21.19 -6.64
C LYS A 3 -46.37 22.08 -6.93
N SER A 4 -45.44 22.17 -6.00
CA SER A 4 -44.06 22.58 -6.31
C SER A 4 -43.27 21.34 -6.79
N PRO A 5 -42.36 21.46 -7.77
CA PRO A 5 -41.93 20.31 -8.55
C PRO A 5 -40.77 19.55 -7.90
N THR A 6 -41.06 18.37 -7.35
CA THR A 6 -40.04 17.40 -6.95
C THR A 6 -39.33 16.87 -8.20
N ARG A 7 -38.19 17.48 -8.54
CA ARG A 7 -37.38 17.06 -9.69
C ARG A 7 -36.67 15.75 -9.35
N GLN A 8 -37.29 14.62 -9.72
CA GLN A 8 -36.64 13.31 -9.64
C GLN A 8 -35.31 13.36 -10.41
N LEU A 9 -34.20 13.17 -9.68
CA LEU A 9 -32.88 12.95 -10.24
C LEU A 9 -32.61 11.45 -10.23
N ARG A 10 -32.12 10.90 -11.34
CA ARG A 10 -31.51 9.56 -11.35
C ARG A 10 -30.04 9.72 -10.94
N GLY A 11 -29.62 8.99 -9.90
CA GLY A 11 -28.25 8.98 -9.40
C GLY A 11 -28.05 9.71 -8.06
N THR A 12 -26.90 9.45 -7.44
CA THR A 12 -26.46 10.03 -6.15
C THR A 12 -26.33 11.57 -6.20
N PRO A 13 -26.54 12.28 -5.07
CA PRO A 13 -26.39 13.73 -5.03
C PRO A 13 -24.95 14.17 -5.27
N GLY A 14 -24.70 14.83 -6.40
CA GLY A 14 -23.40 15.41 -6.72
C GLY A 14 -23.06 16.65 -5.89
N ILE A 15 -21.77 17.00 -5.83
CA ILE A 15 -21.20 18.16 -5.11
C ILE A 15 -22.04 19.46 -5.24
N PRO A 16 -22.56 19.87 -6.42
CA PRO A 16 -23.38 21.09 -6.53
C PRO A 16 -24.72 21.03 -5.77
N VAL A 17 -25.29 19.84 -5.57
CA VAL A 17 -26.51 19.63 -4.77
C VAL A 17 -26.19 19.81 -3.29
N LEU A 18 -25.06 19.24 -2.83
CA LEU A 18 -24.61 19.35 -1.45
C LEU A 18 -24.29 20.80 -1.06
N HIS A 19 -23.56 21.55 -1.90
CA HIS A 19 -23.37 22.99 -1.66
C HIS A 19 -24.71 23.73 -1.55
N LYS A 20 -25.69 23.41 -2.41
CA LYS A 20 -27.02 24.04 -2.35
C LYS A 20 -27.79 23.69 -1.07
N MET A 21 -27.70 22.45 -0.58
CA MET A 21 -28.29 22.04 0.70
C MET A 21 -27.63 22.78 1.87
N LEU A 22 -26.29 22.88 1.88
CA LEU A 22 -25.55 23.61 2.90
C LEU A 22 -25.88 25.11 2.89
N THR A 23 -25.92 25.75 1.71
CA THR A 23 -26.32 27.16 1.58
C THR A 23 -27.72 27.41 2.14
N LYS A 24 -28.68 26.49 1.91
CA LYS A 24 -30.01 26.58 2.50
C LYS A 24 -30.01 26.42 4.02
N ALA A 25 -29.28 25.43 4.56
CA ALA A 25 -29.16 25.24 6.00
C ALA A 25 -28.53 26.46 6.70
N VAL A 26 -27.60 27.16 6.03
CA VAL A 26 -27.02 28.43 6.50
C VAL A 26 -28.01 29.60 6.44
N GLN A 27 -28.91 29.62 5.45
CA GLN A 27 -29.97 30.63 5.32
C GLN A 27 -31.12 30.43 6.31
N GLU A 28 -31.45 29.17 6.65
CA GLU A 28 -32.55 28.78 7.53
C GLU A 28 -32.05 27.87 8.69
N PRO A 29 -31.28 28.39 9.66
CA PRO A 29 -30.80 27.61 10.80
C PRO A 29 -31.98 27.05 11.63
N GLY A 30 -31.87 25.79 12.03
CA GLY A 30 -32.89 25.03 12.75
C GLY A 30 -33.80 24.16 11.87
N PHE A 31 -33.75 24.31 10.54
CA PHE A 31 -34.58 23.53 9.61
C PHE A 31 -33.79 22.41 8.91
N SER A 32 -34.38 21.20 8.84
CA SER A 32 -33.81 20.08 8.07
C SER A 32 -34.04 20.27 6.57
N ASN A 33 -32.98 20.11 5.79
CA ASN A 33 -32.99 20.15 4.35
C ASN A 33 -32.65 18.75 3.82
N GLU A 34 -33.60 18.08 3.17
CA GLU A 34 -33.44 16.70 2.67
C GLU A 34 -33.29 16.60 1.15
N VAL A 35 -32.59 15.56 0.70
CA VAL A 35 -32.53 15.09 -0.70
C VAL A 35 -32.67 13.57 -0.71
N ILE A 36 -33.53 13.08 -1.60
CA ILE A 36 -33.89 11.66 -1.72
C ILE A 36 -33.44 11.12 -3.07
N TRP A 37 -32.82 9.94 -3.08
CA TRP A 37 -32.51 9.16 -4.28
C TRP A 37 -32.79 7.67 -4.04
N HIS A 38 -32.53 6.83 -5.05
CA HIS A 38 -32.61 5.37 -4.93
C HIS A 38 -31.25 4.75 -5.24
N ASN A 39 -30.89 3.68 -4.52
CA ASN A 39 -29.68 2.89 -4.80
C ASN A 39 -29.87 1.96 -6.02
N HIS A 40 -28.85 1.16 -6.33
CA HIS A 40 -28.89 0.21 -7.45
C HIS A 40 -29.97 -0.88 -7.29
N ASP A 41 -30.35 -1.23 -6.06
CA ASP A 41 -31.41 -2.18 -5.73
C ASP A 41 -32.82 -1.56 -5.67
N GLY A 42 -32.95 -0.27 -5.99
CA GLY A 42 -34.22 0.46 -5.95
C GLY A 42 -34.71 0.82 -4.53
N GLN A 43 -33.88 0.68 -3.50
CA GLN A 43 -34.18 1.13 -2.14
C GLN A 43 -33.98 2.64 -2.02
N GLN A 44 -34.87 3.31 -1.29
CA GLN A 44 -34.86 4.76 -1.13
C GLN A 44 -33.84 5.19 -0.05
N ILE A 45 -32.95 6.13 -0.38
CA ILE A 45 -31.99 6.74 0.54
C ILE A 45 -32.28 8.24 0.65
N THR A 46 -32.24 8.76 1.87
CA THR A 46 -32.41 10.19 2.19
C THR A 46 -31.13 10.73 2.83
N LEU A 47 -30.60 11.84 2.31
CA LEU A 47 -29.59 12.66 2.99
C LEU A 47 -30.29 13.89 3.56
N GLU A 48 -30.14 14.12 4.85
CA GLU A 48 -30.65 15.28 5.58
C GLU A 48 -29.48 16.17 6.03
N VAL A 49 -29.66 17.49 6.02
CA VAL A 49 -28.74 18.44 6.67
C VAL A 49 -29.49 19.47 7.50
N ILE A 50 -29.03 19.65 8.74
CA ILE A 50 -29.56 20.62 9.70
C ILE A 50 -28.39 21.50 10.15
N LEU A 51 -28.55 22.82 10.17
CA LEU A 51 -27.63 23.71 10.89
C LEU A 51 -28.30 24.12 12.21
N PRO A 52 -27.86 23.63 13.38
CA PRO A 52 -28.43 24.04 14.65
C PRO A 52 -28.25 25.55 14.89
N ILE A 53 -29.20 26.16 15.60
CA ILE A 53 -29.16 27.59 15.95
C ILE A 53 -27.93 27.89 16.83
N SER A 54 -27.59 26.95 17.72
CA SER A 54 -26.32 26.89 18.43
C SER A 54 -26.02 25.42 18.82
N PRO A 55 -24.80 24.89 18.61
CA PRO A 55 -23.69 25.50 17.87
C PRO A 55 -23.96 25.54 16.36
N ARG A 56 -23.44 26.55 15.65
CA ARG A 56 -23.53 26.67 14.18
C ARG A 56 -22.57 25.72 13.45
N VAL A 57 -22.72 24.43 13.68
CA VAL A 57 -22.01 23.37 12.95
C VAL A 57 -23.04 22.55 12.18
N PRO A 58 -23.01 22.54 10.83
CA PRO A 58 -23.99 21.81 10.05
C PRO A 58 -23.80 20.31 10.27
N HIS A 59 -24.93 19.62 10.39
CA HIS A 59 -25.06 18.25 10.80
C HIS A 59 -25.77 17.49 9.67
N TRP A 60 -25.07 16.54 9.07
CA TRP A 60 -25.53 15.72 7.97
C TRP A 60 -25.83 14.30 8.44
N GLN A 61 -26.95 13.74 8.02
CA GLN A 61 -27.35 12.37 8.34
C GLN A 61 -27.86 11.65 7.08
N VAL A 62 -27.45 10.40 6.87
CA VAL A 62 -27.90 9.56 5.75
C VAL A 62 -28.76 8.43 6.28
N PHE A 63 -29.96 8.27 5.73
CA PHE A 63 -30.93 7.25 6.12
C PHE A 63 -31.29 6.33 4.95
N LEU A 64 -31.36 5.02 5.21
CA LEU A 64 -32.03 4.06 4.34
C LEU A 64 -33.49 3.92 4.78
N GLN A 65 -34.42 4.14 3.85
CA GLN A 65 -35.85 3.97 4.10
C GLN A 65 -36.26 2.52 3.83
N ARG A 66 -36.60 1.77 4.88
CA ARG A 66 -37.34 0.51 4.78
C ARG A 66 -38.84 0.76 5.00
N ILE A 67 -39.65 -0.28 4.77
CA ILE A 67 -41.12 -0.22 4.76
C ILE A 67 -41.67 0.39 6.06
N ASP A 68 -41.11 0.01 7.21
CA ASP A 68 -41.59 0.45 8.53
C ASP A 68 -40.57 1.29 9.34
N GLU A 69 -39.32 1.43 8.88
CA GLU A 69 -38.24 2.10 9.65
C GLU A 69 -37.26 2.92 8.78
N LYS A 70 -36.73 4.03 9.35
CA LYS A 70 -35.55 4.76 8.84
C LYS A 70 -34.29 4.24 9.55
N ILE A 71 -33.35 3.64 8.81
CA ILE A 71 -32.06 3.18 9.34
C ILE A 71 -30.98 4.25 9.08
N LEU A 72 -30.35 4.78 10.13
CA LEU A 72 -29.21 5.70 10.00
C LEU A 72 -27.97 4.93 9.48
N LEU A 73 -27.50 5.31 8.29
CA LEU A 73 -26.29 4.75 7.66
C LEU A 73 -25.02 5.51 8.03
N GLY A 74 -25.12 6.79 8.40
CA GLY A 74 -23.97 7.60 8.77
C GLY A 74 -24.32 9.03 9.15
N GLU A 75 -23.46 9.63 9.96
CA GLU A 75 -23.62 10.96 10.56
C GLU A 75 -22.31 11.75 10.44
N TYR A 76 -22.39 13.03 10.07
CA TYR A 76 -21.24 13.88 9.79
C TYR A 76 -21.49 15.31 10.29
N HIS A 77 -20.44 15.96 10.78
CA HIS A 77 -20.50 17.37 11.19
C HIS A 77 -19.47 18.20 10.42
N GLY A 78 -19.86 19.41 10.02
CA GLY A 78 -18.97 20.37 9.36
C GLY A 78 -19.38 20.76 7.94
N HIS A 79 -18.72 21.81 7.45
CA HIS A 79 -19.06 22.49 6.19
C HIS A 79 -18.47 21.81 4.93
N ASP A 80 -17.67 20.76 5.11
CA ASP A 80 -17.00 20.06 4.00
C ASP A 80 -17.96 19.16 3.21
N THR A 81 -18.48 19.71 2.12
CA THR A 81 -19.32 18.99 1.16
C THR A 81 -18.58 17.92 0.35
N LEU A 82 -17.23 17.95 0.26
CA LEU A 82 -16.44 16.92 -0.42
C LEU A 82 -16.30 15.67 0.45
N MET A 83 -16.13 15.82 1.76
CA MET A 83 -16.21 14.70 2.71
C MET A 83 -17.59 14.03 2.65
N VAL A 84 -18.67 14.82 2.70
CA VAL A 84 -20.05 14.29 2.58
C VAL A 84 -20.25 13.60 1.23
N PHE A 85 -19.81 14.21 0.12
CA PHE A 85 -19.89 13.61 -1.21
C PHE A 85 -19.19 12.24 -1.27
N LYS A 86 -17.93 12.17 -0.82
CA LYS A 86 -17.13 10.95 -0.84
C LYS A 86 -17.80 9.81 -0.05
N ASN A 87 -18.39 10.13 1.10
CA ASN A 87 -19.04 9.14 1.94
C ASN A 87 -20.40 8.69 1.36
N VAL A 88 -21.17 9.61 0.76
CA VAL A 88 -22.43 9.28 0.07
C VAL A 88 -22.17 8.46 -1.20
N SER A 89 -21.10 8.74 -1.95
CA SER A 89 -20.66 7.89 -3.06
C SER A 89 -20.23 6.49 -2.59
N ALA A 90 -19.49 6.38 -1.49
CA ALA A 90 -19.11 5.08 -0.94
C ALA A 90 -20.31 4.22 -0.49
N ILE A 91 -21.37 4.86 0.03
CA ILE A 91 -22.65 4.20 0.37
C ILE A 91 -23.41 3.72 -0.87
N ALA A 92 -23.19 4.36 -2.03
CA ALA A 92 -23.81 3.96 -3.30
C ALA A 92 -23.00 2.93 -4.09
N GLU A 93 -21.69 2.82 -3.83
CA GLU A 93 -20.75 1.89 -4.49
C GLU A 93 -20.55 0.57 -3.73
N SER A 94 -21.14 0.39 -2.54
CA SER A 94 -21.03 -0.86 -1.76
C SER A 94 -21.91 -1.97 -2.32
N GLU A 95 -21.32 -3.15 -2.56
CA GLU A 95 -22.01 -4.37 -2.98
C GLU A 95 -23.05 -4.87 -1.95
N PRO A 96 -24.10 -5.60 -2.39
CA PRO A 96 -25.19 -6.04 -1.53
C PRO A 96 -24.74 -7.04 -0.48
N VAL A 97 -25.21 -6.84 0.76
CA VAL A 97 -25.00 -7.76 1.88
C VAL A 97 -26.31 -8.51 2.16
N GLU A 98 -26.35 -9.80 1.83
CA GLU A 98 -27.57 -10.62 1.95
C GLU A 98 -27.94 -10.97 3.41
N ASN A 99 -27.01 -10.88 4.37
CA ASN A 99 -27.21 -11.30 5.76
C ASN A 99 -27.22 -10.17 6.79
N LEU A 100 -28.21 -10.24 7.69
CA LEU A 100 -28.48 -9.26 8.75
C LEU A 100 -27.29 -9.06 9.72
N ASP A 101 -26.55 -10.13 9.97
CA ASP A 101 -25.46 -10.20 10.94
C ASP A 101 -24.17 -9.52 10.41
N ASP A 102 -23.98 -9.51 9.09
CA ASP A 102 -22.81 -8.91 8.45
C ASP A 102 -22.96 -7.40 8.25
N ALA A 103 -24.20 -6.91 8.09
CA ALA A 103 -24.50 -5.48 8.15
C ALA A 103 -24.15 -4.86 9.52
N ALA A 104 -24.45 -5.57 10.61
CA ALA A 104 -24.08 -5.15 11.96
C ALA A 104 -22.55 -5.15 12.19
N LYS A 105 -21.83 -6.15 11.65
CA LYS A 105 -20.36 -6.19 11.66
C LYS A 105 -19.76 -5.05 10.83
N LEU A 106 -20.30 -4.75 9.65
CA LEU A 106 -19.87 -3.64 8.79
C LEU A 106 -20.05 -2.28 9.49
N ALA A 107 -21.22 -2.05 10.12
CA ALA A 107 -21.46 -0.86 10.92
C ALA A 107 -20.44 -0.72 12.07
N LYS A 108 -20.15 -1.81 12.80
CA LYS A 108 -19.15 -1.83 13.88
C LYS A 108 -17.73 -1.55 13.38
N VAL A 109 -17.34 -2.11 12.24
CA VAL A 109 -16.02 -1.90 11.61
C VAL A 109 -15.87 -0.46 11.08
N MET A 110 -16.95 0.13 10.56
CA MET A 110 -16.97 1.55 10.19
C MET A 110 -16.89 2.45 11.42
N GLU A 111 -17.64 2.17 12.48
CA GLU A 111 -17.60 2.90 13.76
C GLU A 111 -16.18 2.92 14.37
N ILE A 112 -15.50 1.77 14.37
CA ILE A 112 -14.11 1.64 14.86
C ILE A 112 -13.13 2.45 14.00
N ARG A 113 -13.28 2.44 12.66
CA ARG A 113 -12.46 3.26 11.76
C ARG A 113 -12.72 4.77 11.92
N LEU A 114 -13.95 5.18 12.22
CA LEU A 114 -14.32 6.58 12.44
C LEU A 114 -13.78 7.11 13.77
N LYS A 115 -13.87 6.33 14.86
CA LYS A 115 -13.32 6.72 16.18
C LYS A 115 -11.79 6.90 16.15
N ALA A 116 -11.07 6.15 15.32
CA ALA A 116 -9.63 6.33 15.12
C ALA A 116 -9.25 7.67 14.45
N GLY A 117 -10.19 8.35 13.78
CA GLY A 117 -9.97 9.64 13.11
C GLY A 117 -10.16 10.89 13.98
N GLN A 118 -10.75 10.76 15.18
CA GLN A 118 -11.17 11.92 15.99
C GLN A 118 -10.10 12.46 16.96
N VAL A 119 -8.90 11.89 17.01
CA VAL A 119 -7.83 12.33 17.94
C VAL A 119 -6.97 13.44 17.33
N SER A 120 -7.48 14.68 17.21
CA SER A 120 -6.68 15.93 17.13
C SER A 120 -7.52 17.22 17.08
N THR A 121 -8.37 17.51 18.07
CA THR A 121 -8.79 18.90 18.36
C THR A 121 -8.77 19.14 19.87
N ARG A 122 -7.96 20.10 20.31
CA ARG A 122 -7.90 20.57 21.70
C ARG A 122 -7.59 22.06 21.68
N ASP A 123 -8.64 22.84 21.42
CA ASP A 123 -8.62 24.29 21.57
C ASP A 123 -8.74 24.63 23.06
N ASP A 124 -7.85 25.50 23.56
CA ASP A 124 -8.00 26.35 24.76
C ASP A 124 -6.65 27.01 25.12
N LEU A 125 -6.36 28.21 24.60
CA LEU A 125 -5.43 29.18 25.20
C LEU A 125 -5.73 30.60 24.64
N PRO A 126 -5.68 31.67 25.46
CA PRO A 126 -6.13 33.02 25.06
C PRO A 126 -5.05 33.87 24.36
N VAL A 127 -5.50 34.87 23.58
CA VAL A 127 -4.66 35.83 22.84
C VAL A 127 -4.40 37.09 23.67
N PRO A 128 -3.16 37.62 23.75
CA PRO A 128 -2.87 38.94 24.32
C PRO A 128 -2.98 40.05 23.25
N ASP A 129 -3.52 41.20 23.66
CA ASP A 129 -3.69 42.40 22.84
C ASP A 129 -2.48 43.35 22.95
N PHE A 130 -2.07 43.96 21.84
CA PHE A 130 -0.98 44.95 21.79
C PHE A 130 -1.23 45.97 20.67
N ALA A 131 -1.68 47.16 21.05
CA ALA A 131 -1.78 48.32 20.18
C ALA A 131 -0.91 49.47 20.72
N ASP A 132 0.14 49.88 19.98
CA ASP A 132 0.54 51.29 19.85
C ASP A 132 1.71 51.53 18.85
N GLN A 133 1.38 52.14 17.69
CA GLN A 133 2.10 53.24 16.99
C GLN A 133 3.57 53.03 16.48
N PRO A 134 4.15 53.95 15.65
CA PRO A 134 3.63 55.14 14.94
C PRO A 134 3.92 55.18 13.40
N LYS A 135 3.42 56.23 12.70
CA LYS A 135 3.78 56.60 11.29
C LYS A 135 4.52 57.96 11.24
N PRO A 136 4.91 58.50 10.06
CA PRO A 136 6.18 58.27 9.36
C PRO A 136 7.01 59.57 9.19
N SER A 137 8.15 59.58 8.46
CA SER A 137 8.79 60.86 8.07
C SER A 137 9.49 60.93 6.71
N ALA A 138 9.29 62.08 6.07
CA ALA A 138 9.92 62.82 4.95
C ALA A 138 11.07 62.27 4.06
N VAL A 139 11.78 61.18 4.39
CA VAL A 139 12.98 60.73 3.66
C VAL A 139 12.67 60.15 2.26
N TYR A 140 11.40 59.84 2.00
CA TYR A 140 10.91 59.04 0.87
C TYR A 140 11.16 59.63 -0.53
N LEU A 141 11.16 60.97 -0.69
CA LEU A 141 11.16 61.62 -2.00
C LEU A 141 12.56 61.82 -2.65
N SER A 142 13.64 61.44 -1.97
CA SER A 142 15.02 61.65 -2.45
C SER A 142 15.64 60.47 -3.20
N ARG A 143 15.02 59.29 -3.17
CA ARG A 143 15.66 58.01 -3.59
C ARG A 143 15.30 57.52 -5.00
N LEU A 144 14.49 58.26 -5.76
CA LEU A 144 13.93 57.81 -7.04
C LEU A 144 14.81 58.10 -8.28
N THR A 145 15.99 58.72 -8.14
CA THR A 145 16.78 59.24 -9.28
C THR A 145 18.30 58.95 -9.27
N ALA A 146 18.74 57.82 -8.70
CA ALA A 146 20.09 57.26 -8.89
C ALA A 146 20.09 55.72 -8.68
N ASN A 147 20.83 54.88 -9.43
CA ASN A 147 21.76 55.15 -10.53
C ASN A 147 21.87 53.93 -11.48
N ARG A 148 22.48 54.14 -12.67
CA ARG A 148 22.82 53.10 -13.66
C ARG A 148 24.01 52.22 -13.21
N LEU A 149 24.12 51.01 -13.75
CA LEU A 149 25.37 50.22 -13.89
C LEU A 149 26.37 50.94 -14.86
N PRO A 150 27.71 50.71 -14.87
CA PRO A 150 28.35 49.37 -14.74
C PRO A 150 29.80 49.24 -14.16
N ALA A 151 30.27 47.97 -14.06
CA ALA A 151 31.64 47.43 -14.30
C ALA A 151 32.83 47.47 -13.28
N LEU A 152 33.40 46.26 -13.08
CA LEU A 152 34.82 45.84 -12.87
C LEU A 152 35.55 45.95 -11.49
N THR A 153 36.56 45.06 -11.35
CA THR A 153 37.33 44.54 -10.17
C THR A 153 38.69 45.28 -9.95
N PRO A 154 39.67 44.91 -9.07
CA PRO A 154 39.89 43.70 -8.21
C PRO A 154 40.53 43.88 -6.78
N ASP A 155 40.90 42.76 -6.12
CA ASP A 155 42.00 42.52 -5.13
C ASP A 155 41.95 43.13 -3.68
N SER A 156 42.53 42.55 -2.60
CA SER A 156 43.22 41.24 -2.34
C SER A 156 43.32 40.88 -0.82
N ALA A 157 43.63 39.59 -0.52
CA ALA A 157 44.41 39.01 0.64
C ALA A 157 43.94 39.24 2.12
N ALA A 158 44.28 38.42 3.13
CA ALA A 158 45.19 37.25 3.29
C ALA A 158 44.59 36.19 4.30
N ALA A 159 44.84 34.86 4.20
CA ALA A 159 45.87 34.02 4.90
C ALA A 159 45.67 33.88 6.44
N ASP A 160 45.89 32.77 7.18
CA ASP A 160 46.51 31.42 7.00
C ASP A 160 45.72 30.33 7.81
N THR A 161 45.63 29.02 7.48
CA THR A 161 46.61 27.89 7.54
C THR A 161 47.01 27.52 9.01
N ILE A 162 47.04 26.29 9.59
CA ILE A 162 47.61 24.94 9.26
C ILE A 162 46.92 23.81 10.12
N GLY A 163 46.96 22.51 9.73
CA GLY A 163 46.51 21.30 10.51
C GLY A 163 47.64 20.63 11.36
N PRO A 164 47.78 19.27 11.48
CA PRO A 164 46.91 18.11 11.18
C PRO A 164 46.84 17.04 12.34
N ALA A 165 46.40 15.80 12.05
CA ALA A 165 46.23 14.66 12.99
C ALA A 165 47.49 13.77 13.20
N PRO A 166 47.45 12.72 14.08
CA PRO A 166 47.63 11.35 13.57
C PRO A 166 46.87 10.20 14.32
N ALA A 167 47.17 8.95 13.92
CA ALA A 167 46.36 7.73 13.93
C ALA A 167 46.48 6.71 15.10
N SER A 168 45.61 5.69 15.04
CA SER A 168 45.78 4.24 15.33
C SER A 168 45.97 3.68 16.76
N ALA A 169 45.07 2.75 17.17
CA ALA A 169 45.39 1.38 17.66
C ALA A 169 44.12 0.51 17.94
N GLN A 170 44.28 -0.81 17.82
CA GLN A 170 43.37 -1.93 18.19
C GLN A 170 44.28 -3.12 18.63
N PRO A 171 43.79 -4.27 19.14
CA PRO A 171 42.65 -4.56 20.03
C PRO A 171 43.08 -5.49 21.22
N GLN A 172 42.15 -5.90 22.11
CA GLN A 172 42.39 -7.06 23.00
C GLN A 172 41.16 -8.00 23.15
N GLN A 173 41.49 -9.28 23.28
CA GLN A 173 40.68 -10.48 23.62
C GLN A 173 40.32 -10.49 25.13
N ALA A 174 39.57 -11.44 25.72
CA ALA A 174 38.44 -12.31 25.37
C ALA A 174 38.07 -13.08 26.66
N GLU A 175 36.81 -13.47 26.91
CA GLU A 175 36.48 -14.48 27.94
C GLU A 175 35.09 -15.11 27.74
N ALA A 176 34.81 -16.25 28.38
CA ALA A 176 33.72 -17.18 28.03
C ALA A 176 33.03 -17.85 29.26
N ILE A 177 32.66 -19.14 29.13
CA ILE A 177 32.08 -20.08 30.13
C ILE A 177 30.55 -19.89 30.47
N PRO A 178 29.77 -20.88 31.00
CA PRO A 178 28.98 -21.81 30.16
C PRO A 178 27.53 -22.22 30.64
N GLY A 179 26.88 -23.13 29.88
CA GLY A 179 25.86 -24.10 30.36
C GLY A 179 24.38 -23.66 30.24
N SER A 180 23.36 -24.54 30.14
CA SER A 180 23.26 -26.00 29.92
C SER A 180 21.79 -26.36 29.60
N ALA A 181 21.49 -27.46 28.89
CA ALA A 181 20.11 -27.89 28.57
C ALA A 181 19.88 -29.40 28.84
N PRO A 182 18.66 -29.85 29.21
CA PRO A 182 18.38 -31.23 29.64
C PRO A 182 17.81 -32.17 28.55
N GLU A 183 17.95 -33.47 28.77
CA GLU A 183 17.51 -34.58 27.90
C GLU A 183 16.08 -35.07 28.20
N LEU A 184 15.46 -35.80 27.25
CA LEU A 184 14.20 -36.55 27.44
C LEU A 184 14.28 -37.96 26.82
N ASN A 185 13.57 -38.91 27.43
CA ASN A 185 13.70 -40.36 27.19
C ASN A 185 12.90 -40.91 25.98
N PRO A 186 13.29 -42.07 25.42
CA PRO A 186 12.61 -42.71 24.28
C PRO A 186 11.73 -43.92 24.69
N ASP A 187 10.48 -43.98 24.24
CA ASP A 187 9.70 -45.24 24.16
C ASP A 187 8.42 -45.07 23.30
N SER A 188 8.50 -45.33 21.98
CA SER A 188 7.34 -45.37 21.07
C SER A 188 7.56 -46.12 19.73
N ASN A 189 8.43 -47.13 19.71
CA ASN A 189 8.98 -47.76 18.48
C ASN A 189 7.99 -48.54 17.57
N GLY A 190 6.70 -48.68 17.90
CA GLY A 190 5.78 -49.58 17.18
C GLY A 190 5.25 -49.06 15.83
N ALA A 191 5.05 -47.75 15.69
CA ALA A 191 4.43 -47.14 14.50
C ALA A 191 5.43 -46.45 13.55
N GLN A 192 6.69 -46.30 13.98
CA GLN A 192 7.75 -45.71 13.16
C GLN A 192 8.11 -46.62 11.98
N ASP A 193 8.32 -47.92 12.22
CA ASP A 193 8.76 -48.92 11.22
C ASP A 193 7.97 -48.89 9.90
N GLN A 194 6.63 -48.77 9.91
CA GLN A 194 5.83 -48.74 8.67
C GLN A 194 5.95 -47.41 7.91
N SER A 195 6.14 -46.29 8.62
CA SER A 195 6.41 -44.98 8.01
C SER A 195 7.83 -44.89 7.43
N ASP A 196 8.72 -45.70 7.98
CA ASP A 196 10.14 -45.77 7.70
C ASP A 196 10.45 -46.68 6.49
N GLU A 197 9.73 -47.80 6.34
CA GLU A 197 9.81 -48.68 5.17
C GLU A 197 9.45 -47.95 3.85
N LEU A 198 8.45 -47.05 3.88
CA LEU A 198 8.08 -46.24 2.72
C LEU A 198 9.22 -45.32 2.25
N ILE A 199 9.94 -44.70 3.19
CA ILE A 199 11.02 -43.75 2.91
C ILE A 199 12.20 -44.50 2.29
N SER A 200 12.53 -45.68 2.83
CA SER A 200 13.53 -46.59 2.25
C SER A 200 13.18 -47.00 0.81
N ASN A 201 11.92 -47.38 0.55
CA ASN A 201 11.45 -47.80 -0.77
C ASN A 201 11.42 -46.64 -1.80
N TYR A 202 11.02 -45.43 -1.41
CA TYR A 202 11.04 -44.25 -2.29
C TYR A 202 12.47 -43.82 -2.67
N LEU A 203 13.44 -43.96 -1.75
CA LEU A 203 14.82 -43.55 -1.99
C LEU A 203 15.63 -44.63 -2.75
N THR A 204 15.39 -45.92 -2.49
CA THR A 204 16.02 -47.02 -3.23
C THR A 204 15.58 -47.10 -4.70
N THR A 205 14.30 -46.90 -5.00
CA THR A 205 13.79 -46.87 -6.39
C THR A 205 14.44 -45.76 -7.22
N ARG A 206 14.65 -44.56 -6.65
CA ARG A 206 15.36 -43.45 -7.30
C ARG A 206 16.85 -43.74 -7.52
N SER A 207 17.50 -44.48 -6.61
CA SER A 207 18.90 -44.92 -6.77
C SER A 207 19.09 -45.91 -7.93
N SER A 208 18.11 -46.79 -8.14
CA SER A 208 18.12 -47.80 -9.22
C SER A 208 17.87 -47.16 -10.59
N ALA A 209 16.95 -46.20 -10.68
CA ALA A 209 16.65 -45.45 -11.91
C ALA A 209 17.84 -44.67 -12.50
N ARG A 210 18.89 -44.38 -11.70
CA ARG A 210 20.14 -43.77 -12.18
C ARG A 210 21.16 -44.77 -12.76
N LYS A 211 21.00 -46.08 -12.56
CA LYS A 211 21.99 -47.10 -13.00
C LYS A 211 21.60 -47.85 -14.28
N SER A 212 20.34 -47.81 -14.72
CA SER A 212 19.84 -48.57 -15.88
C SER A 212 19.71 -47.73 -17.17
N LYS A 213 20.84 -47.39 -17.80
CA LYS A 213 20.87 -46.92 -19.21
C LYS A 213 21.94 -47.65 -20.04
N SER A 214 21.68 -48.92 -20.39
CA SER A 214 22.39 -49.60 -21.49
C SER A 214 21.62 -50.78 -22.10
N LYS A 215 21.53 -50.81 -23.44
CA LYS A 215 20.95 -51.86 -24.32
C LYS A 215 19.43 -52.04 -24.30
N ALA A 216 18.91 -52.48 -25.45
CA ALA A 216 17.53 -52.29 -25.91
C ALA A 216 16.94 -53.56 -26.53
N VAL A 217 15.60 -53.65 -26.60
CA VAL A 217 14.73 -54.30 -27.63
C VAL A 217 13.31 -53.69 -27.50
N ALA A 218 12.51 -53.71 -28.58
CA ALA A 218 11.09 -53.24 -28.65
C ALA A 218 10.31 -54.11 -29.68
N PRO A 219 8.99 -53.91 -29.93
CA PRO A 219 7.90 -53.27 -29.15
C PRO A 219 6.98 -54.41 -28.59
N PRO A 220 5.62 -54.42 -28.55
CA PRO A 220 4.54 -53.39 -28.57
C PRO A 220 3.83 -53.29 -27.19
N ALA A 221 2.71 -52.56 -26.97
CA ALA A 221 1.89 -51.69 -27.83
C ALA A 221 1.70 -50.28 -27.19
N GLU A 222 1.11 -49.35 -27.92
CA GLU A 222 1.14 -47.91 -27.61
C GLU A 222 0.30 -47.48 -26.39
N GLU A 223 0.96 -46.94 -25.36
CA GLU A 223 0.39 -45.89 -24.50
C GLU A 223 1.16 -44.58 -24.74
N LYS A 224 0.43 -43.46 -24.89
CA LYS A 224 1.05 -42.14 -25.10
C LYS A 224 1.68 -41.62 -23.81
N PRO A 225 2.86 -40.97 -23.86
CA PRO A 225 3.44 -40.32 -22.69
C PRO A 225 2.52 -39.22 -22.13
N PHE A 226 2.42 -39.16 -20.80
CA PHE A 226 1.74 -38.07 -20.11
C PHE A 226 2.58 -36.79 -20.17
N ASP A 227 2.00 -35.69 -20.66
CA ASP A 227 2.65 -34.38 -20.77
C ASP A 227 2.45 -33.57 -19.47
N PRO A 228 3.53 -33.28 -18.70
CA PRO A 228 3.44 -32.52 -17.46
C PRO A 228 3.39 -30.99 -17.66
N THR A 229 3.33 -30.50 -18.90
CA THR A 229 3.47 -29.08 -19.27
C THR A 229 2.23 -28.47 -19.96
N GLY A 230 1.08 -29.14 -19.90
CA GLY A 230 -0.19 -28.67 -20.44
C GLY A 230 -0.71 -27.38 -19.77
N SER A 231 -0.40 -26.23 -20.37
CA SER A 231 -0.95 -24.91 -20.04
C SER A 231 -2.49 -24.91 -20.00
N TYR A 232 -3.09 -24.61 -18.83
CA TYR A 232 -4.54 -24.52 -18.67
C TYR A 232 -5.03 -23.08 -18.45
N THR A 233 -5.38 -22.41 -19.53
CA THR A 233 -6.39 -21.35 -19.53
C THR A 233 -7.77 -21.98 -19.73
N ASP A 234 -8.34 -22.58 -18.68
CA ASP A 234 -9.78 -22.92 -18.67
C ASP A 234 -10.26 -23.31 -17.26
N ILE A 235 -10.81 -22.33 -16.53
CA ILE A 235 -11.68 -22.58 -15.36
C ILE A 235 -13.17 -22.64 -15.80
N THR A 236 -13.42 -22.52 -17.11
CA THR A 236 -14.73 -22.49 -17.76
C THR A 236 -15.21 -23.84 -18.32
N ALA A 237 -14.55 -24.94 -17.94
CA ALA A 237 -15.00 -26.30 -18.25
C ALA A 237 -16.25 -26.69 -17.42
N VAL A 238 -17.43 -26.34 -17.94
CA VAL A 238 -18.74 -26.77 -17.42
C VAL A 238 -18.79 -28.29 -17.35
N ASP A 239 -19.10 -28.83 -16.16
CA ASP A 239 -19.23 -30.26 -15.92
C ASP A 239 -20.58 -30.77 -16.48
N PRO A 240 -20.61 -31.68 -17.46
CA PRO A 240 -21.86 -32.07 -18.14
C PRO A 240 -22.81 -32.92 -17.29
N THR A 241 -22.49 -33.16 -16.01
CA THR A 241 -23.31 -33.92 -15.05
C THR A 241 -23.81 -33.11 -13.85
N GLY A 242 -23.36 -31.87 -13.66
CA GLY A 242 -23.86 -30.96 -12.61
C GLY A 242 -23.61 -31.36 -11.14
N LEU A 243 -22.97 -32.51 -10.87
CA LEU A 243 -22.80 -33.10 -9.53
C LEU A 243 -21.43 -32.84 -8.88
N SER A 244 -20.60 -32.00 -9.48
CA SER A 244 -19.28 -31.68 -8.92
C SER A 244 -19.38 -30.64 -7.81
N GLN A 245 -18.89 -30.99 -6.60
CA GLN A 245 -18.80 -30.06 -5.48
C GLN A 245 -17.47 -29.30 -5.53
N LEU A 246 -17.50 -28.00 -5.20
CA LEU A 246 -16.34 -27.12 -5.09
C LEU A 246 -16.18 -26.65 -3.64
N GLY A 247 -14.95 -26.45 -3.19
CA GLY A 247 -14.67 -25.92 -1.86
C GLY A 247 -13.21 -25.48 -1.68
N ASN A 248 -12.87 -25.02 -0.47
CA ASN A 248 -11.55 -24.48 -0.13
C ASN A 248 -11.00 -25.16 1.13
N LEU A 249 -9.71 -25.52 1.11
CA LEU A 249 -9.00 -26.13 2.24
C LEU A 249 -8.91 -25.20 3.46
N THR A 250 -9.04 -23.88 3.30
CA THR A 250 -9.11 -22.94 4.43
C THR A 250 -10.42 -23.02 5.21
N GLU A 251 -11.49 -23.49 4.57
CA GLU A 251 -12.82 -23.67 5.18
C GLU A 251 -13.03 -25.11 5.66
N LYS A 252 -12.53 -26.08 4.89
CA LYS A 252 -12.57 -27.51 5.20
C LYS A 252 -11.17 -28.13 5.02
N PRO A 253 -10.33 -28.13 6.07
CA PRO A 253 -8.99 -28.70 6.05
C PRO A 253 -8.95 -30.13 5.51
N MET A 254 -7.81 -30.55 4.96
CA MET A 254 -7.66 -31.86 4.30
C MET A 254 -8.05 -33.06 5.20
N THR A 255 -7.90 -32.94 6.52
CA THR A 255 -8.37 -33.97 7.48
C THR A 255 -9.90 -34.07 7.48
N ASP A 256 -10.59 -32.94 7.58
CA ASP A 256 -12.04 -32.86 7.73
C ASP A 256 -12.74 -33.15 6.40
N LEU A 257 -12.08 -32.81 5.28
CA LEU A 257 -12.48 -33.24 3.94
C LEU A 257 -12.43 -34.77 3.81
N LEU A 258 -11.33 -35.41 4.22
CA LEU A 258 -11.20 -36.86 4.18
C LEU A 258 -12.16 -37.59 5.12
N LEU A 259 -12.35 -37.08 6.33
CA LEU A 259 -13.28 -37.66 7.31
C LEU A 259 -14.72 -37.61 6.77
N HIS A 260 -15.16 -36.47 6.27
CA HIS A 260 -16.48 -36.32 5.67
C HIS A 260 -16.70 -37.20 4.43
N LEU A 261 -15.70 -37.30 3.53
CA LEU A 261 -15.78 -38.20 2.39
C LEU A 261 -15.82 -39.68 2.81
N SER A 262 -15.23 -40.01 3.96
CA SER A 262 -15.36 -41.33 4.59
C SER A 262 -16.76 -41.58 5.14
N GLU A 263 -17.37 -40.59 5.80
CA GLU A 263 -18.74 -40.66 6.34
C GLU A 263 -19.80 -40.77 5.23
N GLU A 264 -19.60 -40.08 4.10
CA GLU A 264 -20.48 -40.16 2.93
C GLU A 264 -20.23 -41.38 2.04
N HIS A 265 -19.30 -42.28 2.40
CA HIS A 265 -18.92 -43.46 1.59
C HIS A 265 -18.52 -43.08 0.13
N PHE A 266 -17.92 -41.91 -0.05
CA PHE A 266 -17.76 -41.29 -1.37
C PHE A 266 -16.85 -42.10 -2.30
N THR A 267 -17.27 -42.26 -3.55
CA THR A 267 -16.46 -42.90 -4.61
C THR A 267 -16.27 -41.97 -5.80
N GLY A 268 -15.02 -41.63 -6.11
CA GLY A 268 -14.70 -40.72 -7.21
C GLY A 268 -13.33 -40.08 -7.12
N ARG A 269 -13.20 -38.89 -7.69
CA ARG A 269 -11.95 -38.14 -7.83
C ARG A 269 -12.05 -36.80 -7.09
N VAL A 270 -11.03 -36.49 -6.31
CA VAL A 270 -10.79 -35.17 -5.73
C VAL A 270 -9.56 -34.58 -6.41
N ARG A 271 -9.70 -33.39 -6.99
CA ARG A 271 -8.60 -32.59 -7.56
C ARG A 271 -8.37 -31.39 -6.66
N LEU A 272 -7.12 -31.14 -6.29
CA LEU A 272 -6.72 -30.01 -5.44
C LEU A 272 -5.72 -29.12 -6.18
N GLU A 273 -5.84 -27.80 -6.04
CA GLU A 273 -5.01 -26.81 -6.71
C GLU A 273 -4.61 -25.66 -5.78
N ARG A 274 -3.30 -25.35 -5.74
CA ARG A 274 -2.70 -24.30 -4.92
C ARG A 274 -1.47 -23.71 -5.62
N GLU A 275 -1.45 -22.40 -5.83
CA GLU A 275 -0.28 -21.65 -6.37
C GLU A 275 0.40 -22.29 -7.61
N GLY A 276 -0.37 -22.89 -8.51
CA GLY A 276 0.14 -23.57 -9.72
C GLY A 276 0.61 -25.02 -9.49
N GLN A 277 0.60 -25.51 -8.25
CA GLN A 277 0.67 -26.94 -7.93
C GLN A 277 -0.72 -27.57 -8.08
N SER A 278 -0.78 -28.78 -8.62
CA SER A 278 -2.00 -29.58 -8.70
C SER A 278 -1.77 -30.97 -8.14
N ALA A 279 -2.75 -31.49 -7.41
CA ALA A 279 -2.77 -32.85 -6.90
C ALA A 279 -4.08 -33.55 -7.27
N VAL A 280 -4.03 -34.87 -7.40
CA VAL A 280 -5.20 -35.70 -7.70
C VAL A 280 -5.22 -36.90 -6.77
N MET A 281 -6.37 -37.13 -6.14
CA MET A 281 -6.66 -38.24 -5.25
C MET A 281 -7.93 -38.95 -5.73
N PHE A 282 -7.95 -40.27 -5.62
CA PHE A 282 -9.11 -41.10 -5.90
C PHE A 282 -9.52 -41.85 -4.64
N LEU A 283 -10.82 -41.93 -4.39
CA LEU A 283 -11.41 -42.60 -3.23
C LEU A 283 -12.42 -43.65 -3.69
N VAL A 284 -12.47 -44.77 -2.98
CA VAL A 284 -13.47 -45.82 -3.14
C VAL A 284 -14.03 -46.10 -1.76
N ASP A 285 -15.36 -46.06 -1.64
CA ASP A 285 -16.07 -46.24 -0.36
C ASP A 285 -15.52 -45.33 0.76
N GLY A 286 -15.23 -44.08 0.40
CA GLY A 286 -14.68 -43.07 1.31
C GLY A 286 -13.17 -43.18 1.61
N VAL A 287 -12.51 -44.28 1.23
CA VAL A 287 -11.09 -44.52 1.51
C VAL A 287 -10.20 -44.09 0.31
N PRO A 288 -9.12 -43.30 0.52
CA PRO A 288 -8.15 -43.00 -0.53
C PRO A 288 -7.44 -44.25 -1.06
N VAL A 289 -7.38 -44.40 -2.39
CA VAL A 289 -6.79 -45.59 -3.05
C VAL A 289 -5.66 -45.28 -4.03
N ASP A 290 -5.64 -44.10 -4.64
CA ASP A 290 -4.54 -43.60 -5.47
C ASP A 290 -4.41 -42.09 -5.22
N ALA A 291 -3.18 -41.60 -5.08
CA ALA A 291 -2.90 -40.19 -4.82
C ALA A 291 -1.62 -39.77 -5.56
N SER A 292 -1.58 -38.53 -6.05
CA SER A 292 -0.46 -37.99 -6.82
C SER A 292 -0.31 -36.49 -6.62
N HIS A 293 0.93 -36.04 -6.42
CA HIS A 293 1.32 -34.64 -6.29
C HIS A 293 2.78 -34.48 -6.73
N GLY A 294 3.06 -33.74 -7.80
CA GLY A 294 4.42 -33.62 -8.35
C GLY A 294 5.05 -34.99 -8.69
N GLU A 295 6.24 -35.28 -8.13
CA GLU A 295 6.89 -36.60 -8.21
C GLU A 295 6.45 -37.58 -7.10
N ALA A 296 5.59 -37.16 -6.17
CA ALA A 296 5.08 -38.01 -5.10
C ALA A 296 3.84 -38.80 -5.56
N ARG A 297 3.77 -40.08 -5.17
CA ARG A 297 2.61 -40.95 -5.42
C ARG A 297 2.25 -41.76 -4.16
N GLY A 298 0.99 -42.13 -4.04
CA GLY A 298 0.47 -42.99 -2.97
C GLY A 298 0.52 -42.33 -1.61
N ASN A 299 0.86 -43.11 -0.58
CA ASN A 299 0.98 -42.66 0.80
C ASN A 299 1.83 -41.37 0.92
N MET A 300 2.91 -41.23 0.14
CA MET A 300 3.77 -40.05 0.15
C MET A 300 3.07 -38.77 -0.34
N ALA A 301 2.21 -38.88 -1.36
CA ALA A 301 1.43 -37.76 -1.86
C ALA A 301 0.37 -37.33 -0.82
N LEU A 302 -0.24 -38.28 -0.09
CA LEU A 302 -1.15 -37.96 1.01
C LEU A 302 -0.44 -37.19 2.14
N MET A 303 0.77 -37.61 2.51
CA MET A 303 1.55 -36.91 3.55
C MET A 303 1.93 -35.48 3.15
N GLU A 304 2.12 -35.19 1.85
CA GLU A 304 2.30 -33.81 1.38
C GLU A 304 0.99 -33.01 1.36
N LEU A 305 -0.14 -33.64 1.00
CA LEU A 305 -1.45 -32.99 1.02
C LEU A 305 -1.88 -32.57 2.44
N PHE A 306 -1.47 -33.29 3.48
CA PHE A 306 -1.67 -32.86 4.87
C PHE A 306 -0.82 -31.64 5.28
N LEU A 307 0.15 -31.22 4.48
CA LEU A 307 0.93 -29.98 4.69
C LEU A 307 0.32 -28.77 3.94
N TRP A 308 -0.77 -28.95 3.20
CA TRP A 308 -1.49 -27.86 2.54
C TRP A 308 -2.49 -27.23 3.53
N GLN A 309 -2.32 -25.93 3.80
CA GLN A 309 -3.19 -25.13 4.68
C GLN A 309 -4.27 -24.36 3.90
N ASP A 310 -4.13 -24.31 2.58
CA ASP A 310 -4.90 -23.51 1.64
C ASP A 310 -4.95 -24.20 0.27
N GLY A 311 -5.93 -23.84 -0.55
CA GLY A 311 -6.09 -24.39 -1.91
C GLY A 311 -7.53 -24.75 -2.22
N HIS A 312 -7.88 -24.72 -3.51
CA HIS A 312 -9.21 -25.06 -3.97
C HIS A 312 -9.30 -26.56 -4.26
N PHE A 313 -10.44 -27.17 -3.96
CA PHE A 313 -10.71 -28.56 -4.34
C PHE A 313 -11.99 -28.69 -5.17
N LYS A 314 -11.98 -29.65 -6.09
CA LYS A 314 -13.13 -30.08 -6.87
C LYS A 314 -13.33 -31.58 -6.69
N ILE A 315 -14.51 -31.96 -6.22
CA ILE A 315 -14.94 -33.35 -5.99
C ILE A 315 -15.83 -33.74 -7.17
N THR A 316 -15.52 -34.85 -7.84
CA THR A 316 -16.29 -35.35 -8.99
C THR A 316 -16.57 -36.86 -8.82
N PRO A 317 -17.83 -37.28 -8.65
CA PRO A 317 -18.22 -38.69 -8.67
C PRO A 317 -17.74 -39.37 -9.95
N SER A 318 -17.05 -40.51 -9.84
CA SER A 318 -16.49 -41.18 -11.01
C SER A 318 -16.12 -42.65 -10.73
N LYS A 319 -16.10 -43.47 -11.79
CA LYS A 319 -15.55 -44.84 -11.69
C LYS A 319 -14.04 -44.76 -11.54
N VAL A 320 -13.52 -45.16 -10.38
CA VAL A 320 -12.08 -45.20 -10.11
C VAL A 320 -11.44 -46.35 -10.89
N GLY A 321 -10.30 -46.08 -11.54
CA GLY A 321 -9.53 -47.09 -12.27
C GLY A 321 -8.93 -48.19 -11.38
N SER A 322 -8.23 -49.14 -11.98
CA SER A 322 -7.60 -50.27 -11.27
C SER A 322 -6.34 -49.89 -10.47
N ASN A 323 -5.74 -48.73 -10.74
CA ASN A 323 -4.52 -48.29 -10.06
C ASN A 323 -4.75 -48.14 -8.54
N ARG A 324 -3.85 -48.73 -7.76
CA ARG A 324 -3.77 -48.60 -6.31
C ARG A 324 -2.35 -48.20 -5.94
N SER A 325 -2.18 -47.06 -5.28
CA SER A 325 -0.88 -46.59 -4.80
C SER A 325 -0.90 -46.15 -3.33
N VAL A 326 -2.08 -45.85 -2.81
CA VAL A 326 -2.30 -45.75 -1.37
C VAL A 326 -2.47 -47.17 -0.85
N THR A 327 -1.57 -47.60 0.03
CA THR A 327 -1.55 -48.96 0.59
C THR A 327 -1.94 -48.99 2.06
N TRP A 328 -1.99 -47.82 2.71
CA TRP A 328 -2.35 -47.70 4.12
C TRP A 328 -3.87 -47.68 4.33
N PRO A 329 -4.38 -48.40 5.34
CA PRO A 329 -5.76 -48.21 5.84
C PRO A 329 -6.00 -46.77 6.30
N PHE A 330 -7.26 -46.32 6.24
CA PHE A 330 -7.65 -44.96 6.63
C PHE A 330 -7.16 -44.58 8.04
N GLU A 331 -7.28 -45.48 9.01
CA GLU A 331 -6.81 -45.26 10.38
C GLU A 331 -5.28 -45.03 10.44
N THR A 332 -4.49 -45.82 9.71
CA THR A 332 -3.03 -45.65 9.59
C THR A 332 -2.66 -44.33 8.91
N ILE A 333 -3.46 -43.86 7.94
CA ILE A 333 -3.29 -42.53 7.32
C ILE A 333 -3.51 -41.43 8.37
N MET A 334 -4.58 -41.53 9.16
CA MET A 334 -4.90 -40.55 10.22
C MET A 334 -3.85 -40.54 11.36
N GLN A 335 -3.36 -41.72 11.78
CA GLN A 335 -2.28 -41.84 12.76
C GLN A 335 -0.98 -41.20 12.23
N ASN A 336 -0.59 -41.47 10.98
CA ASN A 336 0.58 -40.84 10.37
C ASN A 336 0.41 -39.31 10.22
N LYS A 337 -0.80 -38.82 9.92
CA LYS A 337 -1.11 -37.39 9.95
C LYS A 337 -0.91 -36.79 11.35
N ALA A 338 -1.33 -37.47 12.42
CA ALA A 338 -1.09 -37.01 13.79
C ALA A 338 0.41 -36.93 14.12
N HIS A 339 1.20 -37.93 13.72
CA HIS A 339 2.66 -37.90 13.85
C HIS A 339 3.31 -36.77 13.02
N LEU A 340 2.77 -36.45 11.84
CA LEU A 340 3.23 -35.31 11.05
C LEU A 340 2.90 -33.97 11.71
N THR A 341 1.72 -33.82 12.31
CA THR A 341 1.38 -32.62 13.09
C THR A 341 2.32 -32.46 14.30
N ALA A 342 2.62 -33.54 15.03
CA ALA A 342 3.60 -33.51 16.12
C ALA A 342 5.00 -33.10 15.61
N LEU A 343 5.49 -33.72 14.52
CA LEU A 343 6.76 -33.39 13.89
C LEU A 343 6.88 -31.91 13.50
N VAL A 344 5.82 -31.31 12.92
CA VAL A 344 5.80 -29.88 12.57
C VAL A 344 5.90 -29.03 13.84
N ASN A 345 5.11 -29.32 14.86
CA ASN A 345 5.13 -28.59 16.12
C ASN A 345 6.50 -28.69 16.84
N ASP A 346 7.12 -29.86 16.85
CA ASP A 346 8.44 -30.09 17.42
C ASP A 346 9.51 -29.24 16.70
N LEU A 347 9.48 -29.25 15.36
CA LEU A 347 10.37 -28.44 14.52
C LEU A 347 10.17 -26.94 14.76
N GLU A 348 8.93 -26.45 14.81
CA GLU A 348 8.61 -25.06 15.13
C GLU A 348 9.10 -24.67 16.53
N SER A 349 8.92 -25.55 17.53
CA SER A 349 9.42 -25.34 18.89
C SER A 349 10.95 -25.28 18.97
N ALA A 350 11.65 -26.04 18.12
CA ALA A 350 13.10 -25.99 17.96
C ALA A 350 13.60 -24.71 17.23
N GLY A 351 12.68 -23.91 16.66
CA GLY A 351 12.95 -22.68 15.94
C GLY A 351 13.07 -22.84 14.41
N VAL A 352 12.55 -23.93 13.85
CA VAL A 352 12.48 -24.14 12.39
C VAL A 352 11.25 -23.44 11.83
N PHE A 353 11.50 -22.45 10.97
CA PHE A 353 10.49 -21.75 10.17
C PHE A 353 10.91 -21.78 8.70
N ASN A 354 10.01 -21.40 7.78
CA ASN A 354 10.32 -21.34 6.34
C ASN A 354 11.55 -20.44 6.01
N THR A 355 11.85 -19.47 6.87
CA THR A 355 12.98 -18.54 6.76
C THR A 355 14.23 -18.97 7.55
N SER A 356 14.16 -20.06 8.32
CA SER A 356 15.32 -20.58 9.06
C SER A 356 16.35 -21.15 8.09
N THR A 357 17.61 -20.75 8.24
CA THR A 357 18.74 -21.41 7.56
C THR A 357 19.30 -22.51 8.45
N PHE A 358 20.00 -23.46 7.84
CA PHE A 358 20.60 -24.59 8.53
C PHE A 358 22.10 -24.64 8.27
N LYS A 359 22.90 -24.79 9.32
CA LYS A 359 24.35 -24.89 9.23
C LYS A 359 24.83 -26.19 9.88
N GLN A 360 25.75 -26.87 9.21
CA GLN A 360 26.48 -28.00 9.76
C GLN A 360 27.21 -27.62 11.06
N THR A 361 27.04 -28.41 12.12
CA THR A 361 27.86 -28.32 13.34
C THR A 361 29.31 -28.73 13.06
N CYS A 362 29.51 -29.76 12.23
CA CYS A 362 30.81 -30.37 11.93
C CYS A 362 31.05 -30.50 10.41
N PRO A 363 31.57 -29.47 9.72
CA PRO A 363 31.67 -29.44 8.25
C PRO A 363 32.74 -30.37 7.63
N GLN A 364 33.53 -31.06 8.46
CA GLN A 364 34.65 -31.93 8.06
C GLN A 364 34.46 -33.38 8.57
N LEU A 365 33.21 -33.86 8.61
CA LEU A 365 32.90 -35.25 8.97
C LEU A 365 33.30 -36.21 7.83
N THR A 366 34.12 -37.22 8.15
CA THR A 366 34.35 -38.37 7.25
C THR A 366 33.09 -39.25 7.19
N GLN A 367 32.98 -40.10 6.16
CA GLN A 367 31.79 -40.92 5.95
C GLN A 367 31.49 -41.85 7.14
N ASP A 368 32.53 -42.49 7.69
CA ASP A 368 32.38 -43.41 8.82
C ASP A 368 31.95 -42.66 10.09
N GLN A 369 32.54 -41.48 10.35
CA GLN A 369 32.15 -40.62 11.47
C GLN A 369 30.71 -40.10 11.34
N PHE A 370 30.26 -39.76 10.11
CA PHE A 370 28.88 -39.35 9.85
C PHE A 370 27.90 -40.49 10.12
N GLN A 371 28.24 -41.71 9.68
CA GLN A 371 27.44 -42.91 9.96
C GLN A 371 27.40 -43.24 11.46
N THR A 372 28.54 -43.17 12.17
CA THR A 372 28.60 -43.32 13.63
C THR A 372 27.74 -42.28 14.37
N ALA A 373 27.73 -41.03 13.91
CA ALA A 373 26.95 -39.96 14.54
C ALA A 373 25.43 -40.05 14.28
N LEU A 374 25.01 -40.71 13.19
CA LEU A 374 23.60 -41.01 12.93
C LEU A 374 23.12 -42.23 13.75
N GLY A 375 23.97 -43.23 13.90
CA GLY A 375 23.69 -44.49 14.62
C GLY A 375 22.99 -45.55 13.76
N ASP A 376 23.04 -46.81 14.20
CA ASP A 376 22.76 -48.01 13.38
C ASP A 376 21.31 -48.21 12.88
N LYS A 377 20.42 -47.24 13.08
CA LYS A 377 19.01 -47.28 12.64
C LYS A 377 18.54 -45.94 12.09
N THR A 378 19.00 -45.63 10.87
CA THR A 378 18.38 -44.59 10.02
C THR A 378 17.43 -45.25 9.03
N SER A 379 16.13 -44.98 9.15
CA SER A 379 15.12 -45.34 8.14
C SER A 379 15.23 -44.54 6.84
N ILE A 380 15.85 -43.37 6.93
CA ILE A 380 16.14 -42.48 5.82
C ILE A 380 17.46 -42.91 5.18
N ASN A 381 17.50 -42.99 3.85
CA ASN A 381 18.69 -43.38 3.10
C ASN A 381 19.90 -42.47 3.42
N LEU A 382 21.03 -43.10 3.77
CA LEU A 382 22.27 -42.44 4.18
C LEU A 382 22.85 -41.48 3.11
N ASP A 383 22.78 -41.84 1.83
CA ASP A 383 23.25 -40.96 0.73
C ASP A 383 22.36 -39.71 0.60
N THR A 384 21.05 -39.83 0.85
CA THR A 384 20.10 -38.71 0.85
C THR A 384 20.36 -37.77 2.03
N LEU A 385 20.56 -38.32 3.24
CA LEU A 385 20.95 -37.53 4.41
C LEU A 385 22.29 -36.83 4.19
N LYS A 386 23.28 -37.52 3.62
CA LYS A 386 24.61 -36.97 3.29
C LYS A 386 24.51 -35.85 2.25
N LEU A 387 23.71 -36.02 1.20
CA LEU A 387 23.49 -35.00 0.18
C LEU A 387 22.82 -33.75 0.78
N LEU A 388 21.78 -33.93 1.60
CA LEU A 388 21.13 -32.81 2.29
C LEU A 388 22.12 -32.11 3.23
N TYR A 389 22.84 -32.88 4.05
CA TYR A 389 23.85 -32.36 4.98
C TYR A 389 24.88 -31.49 4.27
N GLN A 390 25.45 -31.96 3.16
CA GLN A 390 26.43 -31.23 2.35
C GLN A 390 25.91 -29.91 1.76
N GLN A 391 24.60 -29.74 1.64
CA GLN A 391 23.99 -28.51 1.13
C GLN A 391 23.69 -27.46 2.23
N MET A 392 23.90 -27.79 3.51
CA MET A 392 23.60 -26.93 4.66
C MET A 392 24.75 -26.00 5.04
N ASP A 393 24.97 -25.00 4.19
CA ASP A 393 26.02 -23.98 4.30
C ASP A 393 25.69 -22.81 5.25
N GLY A 394 24.50 -22.81 5.86
CA GLY A 394 23.97 -21.70 6.67
C GLY A 394 23.37 -20.54 5.89
N ARG A 395 23.32 -20.62 4.54
CA ARG A 395 22.76 -19.58 3.66
C ARG A 395 21.38 -19.94 3.13
N LYS A 396 21.18 -21.20 2.72
CA LYS A 396 19.90 -21.68 2.21
C LYS A 396 18.86 -21.76 3.33
N THR A 397 17.69 -21.18 3.08
CA THR A 397 16.49 -21.27 3.93
C THR A 397 15.74 -22.58 3.69
N LEU A 398 14.83 -22.94 4.58
CA LEU A 398 13.91 -24.07 4.37
C LEU A 398 13.14 -23.94 3.04
N ALA A 399 12.66 -22.74 2.70
CA ALA A 399 12.01 -22.47 1.41
C ALA A 399 12.93 -22.70 0.20
N ASP A 400 14.22 -22.37 0.29
CA ASP A 400 15.19 -22.69 -0.76
C ASP A 400 15.36 -24.20 -0.93
N PHE A 401 15.41 -24.98 0.17
CA PHE A 401 15.46 -26.44 0.10
C PHE A 401 14.20 -27.06 -0.52
N GLU A 402 13.02 -26.48 -0.27
CA GLU A 402 11.77 -26.88 -0.95
C GLU A 402 11.83 -26.56 -2.45
N SER A 403 12.33 -25.37 -2.83
CA SER A 403 12.46 -24.97 -4.25
C SER A 403 13.40 -25.85 -5.07
N LEU A 404 14.40 -26.48 -4.43
CA LEU A 404 15.33 -27.41 -5.08
C LEU A 404 14.68 -28.75 -5.43
N ASN A 405 13.47 -29.02 -4.94
CA ASN A 405 12.65 -30.22 -5.21
C ASN A 405 13.46 -31.54 -5.12
N LEU A 406 14.38 -31.61 -4.14
CA LEU A 406 15.26 -32.77 -3.98
C LEU A 406 14.47 -34.02 -3.56
N PHE A 407 13.41 -33.84 -2.78
CA PHE A 407 12.46 -34.85 -2.34
C PHE A 407 11.22 -34.16 -1.74
N PRO A 408 10.08 -34.88 -1.62
CA PRO A 408 8.87 -34.40 -0.94
C PRO A 408 9.11 -33.67 0.39
N LYS A 409 8.35 -32.60 0.66
CA LYS A 409 8.48 -31.75 1.86
C LYS A 409 8.38 -32.55 3.15
N TYR A 410 7.52 -33.58 3.17
CA TYR A 410 7.41 -34.52 4.28
C TYR A 410 8.74 -35.23 4.63
N ILE A 411 9.51 -35.65 3.62
CA ILE A 411 10.84 -36.25 3.83
C ILE A 411 11.82 -35.20 4.35
N LEU A 412 11.77 -33.96 3.83
CA LEU A 412 12.62 -32.87 4.28
C LEU A 412 12.46 -32.61 5.78
N LEU A 413 11.22 -32.45 6.26
CA LEU A 413 10.93 -32.21 7.67
C LEU A 413 11.44 -33.36 8.57
N ARG A 414 11.27 -34.63 8.16
CA ARG A 414 11.84 -35.79 8.89
C ARG A 414 13.37 -35.77 8.90
N CYS A 415 14.02 -35.48 7.77
CA CYS A 415 15.48 -35.39 7.70
C CYS A 415 16.03 -34.28 8.61
N LEU A 416 15.36 -33.12 8.64
CA LEU A 416 15.71 -31.99 9.48
C LEU A 416 15.61 -32.34 10.97
N ASN A 417 14.50 -32.95 11.39
CA ASN A 417 14.33 -33.36 12.77
C ASN A 417 15.40 -34.37 13.20
N TYR A 418 15.71 -35.35 12.33
CA TYR A 418 16.73 -36.37 12.61
C TYR A 418 18.15 -35.79 12.70
N LEU A 419 18.51 -34.84 11.83
CA LEU A 419 19.82 -34.19 11.88
C LEU A 419 19.95 -33.25 13.09
N MET A 420 18.85 -32.60 13.53
CA MET A 420 18.84 -31.76 14.73
C MET A 420 18.90 -32.58 16.02
N SER A 421 18.15 -33.69 16.12
CA SER A 421 18.16 -34.55 17.32
C SER A 421 19.52 -35.23 17.55
N ARG A 422 20.33 -35.39 16.49
CA ARG A 422 21.74 -35.82 16.56
C ARG A 422 22.74 -34.66 16.73
N ASN A 423 22.31 -33.42 16.92
CA ASN A 423 23.13 -32.20 16.98
C ASN A 423 24.07 -32.01 15.75
N LEU A 424 23.80 -32.66 14.62
CA LEU A 424 24.63 -32.59 13.41
C LEU A 424 24.49 -31.24 12.70
N ILE A 425 23.33 -30.59 12.86
CA ILE A 425 23.00 -29.26 12.31
C ILE A 425 22.43 -28.37 13.41
N PHE A 426 22.59 -27.06 13.24
CA PHE A 426 21.97 -26.06 14.10
C PHE A 426 21.39 -24.90 13.27
N ILE A 427 20.51 -24.13 13.91
CA ILE A 427 19.84 -22.96 13.33
C ILE A 427 20.60 -21.71 13.79
N PRO A 428 21.42 -21.06 12.95
CA PRO A 428 22.14 -19.84 13.32
C PRO A 428 21.22 -18.62 13.49
N ASN A 429 20.03 -18.64 12.90
CA ASN A 429 19.08 -17.53 12.92
C ASN A 429 17.90 -17.82 13.87
N ARG A 430 18.17 -17.95 15.17
CA ARG A 430 17.14 -18.23 16.18
C ARG A 430 16.23 -17.02 16.41
N ALA A 431 14.97 -17.15 15.96
CA ALA A 431 13.79 -16.36 16.30
C ALA A 431 13.89 -14.82 16.19
N GLY A 432 13.08 -14.22 15.31
CA GLY A 432 12.76 -12.79 15.44
C GLY A 432 12.66 -11.97 14.16
N SER A 433 13.06 -12.51 13.00
CA SER A 433 12.56 -11.96 11.74
C SER A 433 11.11 -12.37 11.57
N LYS A 434 10.20 -11.68 12.29
CA LYS A 434 8.82 -11.48 11.82
C LYS A 434 8.93 -11.24 10.32
N ASP A 435 8.14 -11.95 9.52
CA ASP A 435 8.14 -11.76 8.08
C ASP A 435 8.23 -10.27 7.77
N LYS A 436 9.32 -9.87 7.10
CA LYS A 436 9.18 -8.84 6.09
C LYS A 436 8.30 -9.50 5.03
N ARG A 437 6.99 -9.58 5.33
CA ARG A 437 5.93 -9.95 4.38
C ARG A 437 6.31 -9.14 3.17
N ALA A 438 6.67 -9.81 2.08
CA ALA A 438 7.04 -9.12 0.86
C ALA A 438 5.80 -8.32 0.50
N LEU A 439 5.79 -7.03 0.86
CA LEU A 439 4.62 -6.19 0.81
C LEU A 439 4.35 -6.01 -0.67
N LYS A 440 3.48 -6.88 -1.20
CA LYS A 440 3.17 -6.96 -2.62
C LYS A 440 2.74 -5.57 -3.01
N GLU A 441 3.62 -4.87 -3.73
CA GLU A 441 3.55 -3.42 -3.84
C GLU A 441 2.17 -3.06 -4.34
N LYS A 442 1.39 -2.34 -3.52
CA LYS A 442 0.06 -1.90 -3.94
C LYS A 442 0.27 -0.85 -5.02
N LYS A 443 0.31 -1.30 -6.27
CA LYS A 443 0.48 -0.45 -7.44
C LYS A 443 -0.64 0.58 -7.43
N ILE A 444 -0.27 1.83 -7.17
CA ILE A 444 -1.15 2.97 -7.31
C ILE A 444 -1.43 3.09 -8.81
N ASP A 445 -2.69 3.18 -9.20
CA ASP A 445 -3.05 3.44 -10.59
C ASP A 445 -2.62 4.87 -10.95
N ALA A 446 -1.44 4.97 -11.55
CA ALA A 446 -0.86 6.21 -12.01
C ALA A 446 -1.67 6.86 -13.15
N ALA A 447 -2.53 6.11 -13.87
CA ALA A 447 -3.44 6.68 -14.86
C ALA A 447 -4.64 7.36 -14.17
N ALA A 448 -5.29 6.70 -13.20
CA ALA A 448 -6.35 7.33 -12.40
C ALA A 448 -5.86 8.57 -11.64
N VAL A 449 -4.71 8.48 -10.95
CA VAL A 449 -4.11 9.63 -10.25
C VAL A 449 -3.78 10.77 -11.23
N ARG A 450 -3.22 10.47 -12.40
CA ARG A 450 -2.95 11.48 -13.43
C ARG A 450 -4.23 12.11 -13.97
N SER A 451 -5.30 11.34 -14.17
CA SER A 451 -6.60 11.84 -14.61
C SER A 451 -7.16 12.90 -13.65
N VAL A 452 -7.17 12.61 -12.35
CA VAL A 452 -7.56 13.57 -11.30
C VAL A 452 -6.63 14.79 -11.29
N MET A 453 -5.31 14.58 -11.35
CA MET A 453 -4.36 15.70 -11.38
C MET A 453 -4.51 16.60 -12.62
N MET A 454 -5.07 16.10 -13.73
CA MET A 454 -5.38 16.89 -14.92
C MET A 454 -6.73 17.61 -14.81
N SER A 455 -7.73 17.07 -14.11
CA SER A 455 -9.01 17.76 -13.90
C SER A 455 -8.89 18.97 -12.96
N LEU A 456 -7.92 18.93 -12.04
CA LEU A 456 -7.59 20.05 -11.14
C LEU A 456 -6.76 21.16 -11.80
N ARG A 457 -6.37 21.02 -13.07
CA ARG A 457 -5.50 21.96 -13.78
C ARG A 457 -6.21 22.70 -14.92
N ASN A 458 -5.86 23.96 -15.10
CA ASN A 458 -6.25 24.75 -16.25
C ASN A 458 -5.51 24.24 -17.50
N ARG A 459 -6.26 23.95 -18.58
CA ARG A 459 -5.70 23.32 -19.80
C ARG A 459 -4.71 24.20 -20.57
N ASP A 460 -4.89 25.52 -20.55
CA ASP A 460 -4.07 26.46 -21.33
C ASP A 460 -2.70 26.71 -20.68
N THR A 461 -2.64 26.64 -19.34
CA THR A 461 -1.46 27.05 -18.54
C THR A 461 -0.81 25.92 -17.74
N GLY A 462 -1.50 24.78 -17.57
CA GLY A 462 -1.05 23.66 -16.76
C GLY A 462 -1.04 23.90 -15.24
N LEU A 463 -1.34 25.12 -14.77
CA LEU A 463 -1.44 25.45 -13.34
C LEU A 463 -2.73 24.91 -12.71
N LEU A 464 -2.78 24.84 -11.38
CA LEU A 464 -4.02 24.54 -10.65
C LEU A 464 -5.11 25.57 -11.01
N THR A 465 -6.37 25.13 -11.09
CA THR A 465 -7.53 26.04 -11.13
C THR A 465 -7.66 26.78 -9.80
N ALA A 466 -8.29 27.95 -9.76
CA ALA A 466 -8.42 28.72 -8.52
C ALA A 466 -9.07 27.95 -7.35
N PRO A 467 -10.17 27.18 -7.54
CA PRO A 467 -10.71 26.34 -6.47
C PRO A 467 -9.73 25.26 -5.99
N ALA A 468 -8.99 24.63 -6.91
CA ALA A 468 -8.00 23.61 -6.55
C ALA A 468 -6.78 24.22 -5.83
N PHE A 469 -6.35 25.42 -6.23
CA PHE A 469 -5.27 26.15 -5.56
C PHE A 469 -5.64 26.52 -4.13
N LEU A 470 -6.83 27.09 -3.91
CA LEU A 470 -7.32 27.47 -2.59
C LEU A 470 -7.44 26.25 -1.66
N TYR A 471 -7.97 25.13 -2.17
CA TYR A 471 -8.04 23.87 -1.41
C TYR A 471 -6.64 23.38 -0.95
N PHE A 472 -5.65 23.35 -1.84
CA PHE A 472 -4.30 22.93 -1.46
C PHE A 472 -3.56 23.95 -0.58
N LEU A 473 -3.87 25.24 -0.71
CA LEU A 473 -3.37 26.29 0.17
C LEU A 473 -3.91 26.13 1.61
N GLU A 474 -5.18 25.77 1.75
CA GLU A 474 -5.82 25.49 3.05
C GLU A 474 -5.24 24.23 3.73
N GLU A 475 -5.05 23.14 2.98
CA GLU A 475 -4.37 21.94 3.46
C GLU A 475 -2.93 22.24 3.93
N GLU A 476 -2.18 23.06 3.20
CA GLU A 476 -0.83 23.47 3.61
C GLU A 476 -0.84 24.43 4.81
N PHE A 477 -1.87 25.27 4.95
CA PHE A 477 -2.07 26.07 6.16
C PHE A 477 -2.26 25.19 7.39
N PHE A 478 -3.15 24.19 7.36
CA PHE A 478 -3.32 23.28 8.49
C PHE A 478 -2.08 22.43 8.78
N ARG A 479 -1.31 22.06 7.75
CA ARG A 479 -0.01 21.38 7.88
C ARG A 479 1.03 22.28 8.56
N SER A 480 1.16 23.52 8.13
CA SER A 480 2.11 24.49 8.70
C SER A 480 1.72 24.88 10.13
N PHE A 481 0.44 25.13 10.40
CA PHE A 481 -0.11 25.42 11.73
C PHE A 481 0.19 24.30 12.72
N ARG A 482 -0.13 23.03 12.38
CA ARG A 482 0.13 21.86 13.25
C ARG A 482 1.63 21.68 13.54
N ASN A 483 2.49 21.96 12.56
CA ASN A 483 3.94 21.82 12.70
C ASN A 483 4.62 23.04 13.36
N ARG A 484 3.88 24.12 13.66
CA ARG A 484 4.43 25.45 14.03
C ARG A 484 5.47 25.96 13.01
N GLY A 485 5.29 25.59 11.74
CA GLY A 485 6.15 25.95 10.62
C GLY A 485 5.76 27.29 9.99
N SER A 486 6.67 27.88 9.22
CA SER A 486 6.39 29.06 8.40
C SER A 486 5.90 28.68 7.01
N MET A 487 4.94 29.41 6.46
CA MET A 487 4.58 29.35 5.04
C MET A 487 4.41 30.74 4.46
N SER A 488 4.60 30.89 3.15
CA SER A 488 4.37 32.15 2.46
C SER A 488 3.45 31.96 1.26
N LEU A 489 2.62 32.96 1.01
CA LEU A 489 1.83 33.14 -0.20
C LEU A 489 2.50 34.20 -1.07
N LEU A 490 2.71 33.88 -2.34
CA LEU A 490 3.28 34.76 -3.35
C LEU A 490 2.28 34.91 -4.49
N LEU A 491 1.74 36.11 -4.69
CA LEU A 491 0.93 36.48 -5.86
C LEU A 491 1.83 37.12 -6.92
N VAL A 492 1.60 36.80 -8.19
CA VAL A 492 2.34 37.30 -9.34
C VAL A 492 1.35 37.80 -10.38
N ASP A 493 1.34 39.12 -10.61
CA ASP A 493 0.59 39.75 -11.69
C ASP A 493 1.53 40.11 -12.85
N LEU A 494 1.04 39.97 -14.08
CA LEU A 494 1.79 40.10 -15.31
C LEU A 494 1.11 41.11 -16.22
N ARG A 495 1.80 42.20 -16.55
CA ARG A 495 1.30 43.25 -17.44
C ARG A 495 2.19 43.40 -18.65
N GLN A 496 1.60 43.56 -19.83
CA GLN A 496 2.33 44.00 -21.02
C GLN A 496 2.29 45.53 -21.09
N ILE A 497 3.45 46.13 -21.37
CA ILE A 497 3.58 47.56 -21.63
C ILE A 497 3.88 47.72 -23.12
N ASP A 498 2.89 48.28 -23.83
CA ASP A 498 2.93 48.53 -25.26
C ASP A 498 3.39 49.98 -25.51
N PRO A 499 4.41 50.21 -26.35
CA PRO A 499 4.73 51.56 -26.82
C PRO A 499 3.66 52.03 -27.80
N THR A 500 3.12 53.23 -27.59
CA THR A 500 2.09 53.84 -28.45
C THR A 500 2.51 55.27 -28.85
N PRO A 501 1.94 55.85 -29.92
CA PRO A 501 2.24 57.24 -30.30
C PRO A 501 1.92 58.29 -29.22
N GLY A 502 1.06 57.97 -28.25
CA GLY A 502 0.70 58.83 -27.11
C GLY A 502 1.46 58.52 -25.81
N GLY A 503 2.48 57.66 -25.82
CA GLY A 503 3.21 57.21 -24.63
C GLY A 503 3.09 55.71 -24.38
N LEU A 504 3.19 55.28 -23.13
CA LEU A 504 3.12 53.86 -22.75
C LEU A 504 1.68 53.46 -22.41
N ARG A 505 1.23 52.31 -22.90
CA ARG A 505 -0.05 51.72 -22.55
C ARG A 505 0.16 50.41 -21.78
N ILE A 506 -0.43 50.30 -20.59
CA ILE A 506 -0.39 49.08 -19.77
C ILE A 506 -1.64 48.25 -20.04
N ASN A 507 -1.47 46.99 -20.45
CA ASN A 507 -2.56 46.05 -20.72
C ASN A 507 -2.33 44.72 -19.98
N LEU A 508 -3.40 43.92 -19.84
CA LEU A 508 -3.32 42.51 -19.46
C LEU A 508 -2.51 41.71 -20.50
N VAL A 509 -1.79 40.67 -20.08
CA VAL A 509 -1.01 39.82 -21.00
C VAL A 509 -1.91 38.92 -21.86
N SER A 510 -1.41 38.48 -23.01
CA SER A 510 -2.13 37.52 -23.84
C SER A 510 -2.20 36.14 -23.17
N ARG A 511 -3.18 35.30 -23.54
CA ARG A 511 -3.28 33.92 -23.01
C ARG A 511 -2.03 33.09 -23.29
N GLN A 512 -1.42 33.28 -24.46
CA GLN A 512 -0.20 32.58 -24.87
C GLN A 512 1.00 33.03 -24.02
N THR A 513 1.13 34.33 -23.77
CA THR A 513 2.14 34.91 -22.89
C THR A 513 1.98 34.40 -21.45
N LEU A 514 0.73 34.33 -20.95
CA LEU A 514 0.41 33.82 -19.62
C LEU A 514 0.74 32.32 -19.49
N ALA A 515 0.49 31.52 -20.53
CA ALA A 515 0.83 30.09 -20.56
C ALA A 515 2.35 29.83 -20.55
N ASP A 516 3.12 30.60 -21.33
CA ASP A 516 4.59 30.52 -21.33
C ASP A 516 5.16 30.94 -19.96
N ALA A 517 4.69 32.07 -19.40
CA ALA A 517 5.08 32.52 -18.07
C ALA A 517 4.74 31.49 -16.98
N ALA A 518 3.54 30.91 -17.02
CA ALA A 518 3.11 29.85 -16.11
C ALA A 518 4.02 28.62 -16.16
N MET A 519 4.41 28.18 -17.37
CA MET A 519 5.36 27.08 -17.55
C MET A 519 6.75 27.40 -17.00
N GLN A 520 7.25 28.62 -17.21
CA GLN A 520 8.54 29.05 -16.68
C GLN A 520 8.54 29.16 -15.14
N ILE A 521 7.45 29.68 -14.56
CA ILE A 521 7.23 29.69 -13.10
C ILE A 521 7.15 28.26 -12.55
N PHE A 522 6.40 27.37 -13.19
CA PHE A 522 6.26 25.96 -12.77
C PHE A 522 7.59 25.20 -12.77
N ASN A 523 8.51 25.53 -13.68
CA ASN A 523 9.85 24.94 -13.73
C ASN A 523 10.84 25.55 -12.73
N CYS A 524 10.52 26.69 -12.10
CA CYS A 524 11.42 27.34 -11.15
C CYS A 524 11.10 27.07 -9.67
N LYS A 525 9.89 26.59 -9.36
CA LYS A 525 9.46 26.20 -7.99
C LYS A 525 10.00 24.83 -7.57
N ARG A 526 9.95 24.51 -6.27
CA ARG A 526 10.25 23.18 -5.74
C ARG A 526 9.09 22.20 -6.02
N GLN A 527 9.31 20.91 -5.78
CA GLN A 527 8.27 19.89 -5.93
C GLN A 527 7.13 20.05 -4.90
N THR A 528 7.46 20.52 -3.69
CA THR A 528 6.52 20.80 -2.59
C THR A 528 5.67 22.05 -2.80
N ASP A 529 6.17 23.02 -3.55
CA ASP A 529 5.51 24.31 -3.74
C ASP A 529 4.27 24.16 -4.63
N GLY A 530 3.18 24.84 -4.28
CA GLY A 530 2.00 24.93 -5.15
C GLY A 530 2.11 26.07 -6.16
N ALA A 531 1.43 25.93 -7.31
CA ALA A 531 1.23 27.04 -8.24
C ALA A 531 -0.14 26.91 -8.93
N GLY A 532 -0.91 28.00 -8.94
CA GLY A 532 -2.28 28.03 -9.42
C GLY A 532 -2.70 29.39 -9.96
N HIS A 533 -3.86 29.44 -10.59
CA HIS A 533 -4.59 30.69 -10.77
C HIS A 533 -5.18 31.13 -9.42
N TYR A 534 -5.28 32.44 -9.20
CA TYR A 534 -5.96 33.00 -8.05
C TYR A 534 -7.18 33.82 -8.50
N GLU A 535 -6.95 35.02 -9.02
CA GLU A 535 -7.98 35.88 -9.61
C GLU A 535 -7.53 36.41 -10.97
N ALA A 536 -8.47 36.55 -11.92
CA ALA A 536 -8.24 37.08 -13.27
C ALA A 536 -7.06 36.44 -14.04
N GLN A 537 -5.88 37.07 -14.03
CA GLN A 537 -4.62 36.56 -14.61
C GLN A 537 -3.50 36.40 -13.57
N THR A 538 -3.78 36.64 -12.29
CA THR A 538 -2.83 36.53 -11.19
C THR A 538 -2.49 35.06 -10.94
N ILE A 539 -1.20 34.75 -11.01
CA ILE A 539 -0.64 33.44 -10.64
C ILE A 539 -0.27 33.47 -9.17
N ALA A 540 -0.76 32.53 -8.38
CA ALA A 540 -0.40 32.39 -6.98
C ALA A 540 0.48 31.16 -6.74
N LEU A 541 1.39 31.27 -5.78
CA LEU A 541 2.22 30.19 -5.28
C LEU A 541 2.11 30.11 -3.76
N TYR A 542 1.84 28.93 -3.22
CA TYR A 542 2.03 28.65 -1.80
C TYR A 542 3.39 27.97 -1.61
N LEU A 543 4.14 28.42 -0.61
CA LEU A 543 5.51 28.00 -0.34
C LEU A 543 5.58 27.36 1.06
N PRO A 544 5.50 26.02 1.16
CA PRO A 544 5.64 25.30 2.42
C PRO A 544 6.99 25.56 3.09
N ASN A 545 7.03 25.57 4.43
CA ASN A 545 8.27 25.70 5.22
C ASN A 545 9.19 26.85 4.76
N THR A 546 8.59 27.97 4.36
CA THR A 546 9.26 29.11 3.72
C THR A 546 8.78 30.42 4.34
N ASN A 547 9.72 31.19 4.88
CA ASN A 547 9.48 32.51 5.47
C ASN A 547 9.55 33.64 4.43
N LEU A 548 9.32 34.89 4.84
CA LEU A 548 9.24 36.04 3.91
C LEU A 548 10.54 36.27 3.13
N SER A 549 11.70 35.98 3.73
CA SER A 549 13.00 36.07 3.06
C SER A 549 13.15 35.02 1.94
N GLY A 550 12.73 33.78 2.21
CA GLY A 550 12.68 32.71 1.21
C GLY A 550 11.70 33.02 0.08
N ALA A 551 10.50 33.54 0.40
CA ALA A 551 9.52 33.97 -0.59
C ALA A 551 10.04 35.14 -1.46
N THR A 552 10.74 36.10 -0.86
CA THR A 552 11.40 37.21 -1.58
C THR A 552 12.47 36.68 -2.55
N THR A 553 13.21 35.66 -2.14
CA THR A 553 14.20 35.00 -2.99
C THR A 553 13.53 34.28 -4.17
N MET A 554 12.37 33.66 -3.95
CA MET A 554 11.56 33.04 -5.00
C MET A 554 10.98 34.07 -5.98
N ALA A 555 10.45 35.21 -5.49
CA ALA A 555 9.96 36.31 -6.33
C ALA A 555 11.08 36.87 -7.24
N LYS A 556 12.27 37.14 -6.67
CA LYS A 556 13.46 37.55 -7.44
C LYS A 556 13.86 36.51 -8.49
N LYS A 557 13.74 35.21 -8.17
CA LYS A 557 14.01 34.12 -9.11
C LYS A 557 13.01 34.12 -10.27
N ILE A 558 11.71 34.28 -10.00
CA ILE A 558 10.66 34.38 -11.02
C ILE A 558 10.94 35.56 -11.96
N GLN A 559 11.18 36.76 -11.42
CA GLN A 559 11.51 37.94 -12.23
C GLN A 559 12.74 37.73 -13.11
N LYS A 560 13.81 37.13 -12.57
CA LYS A 560 15.02 36.81 -13.34
C LYS A 560 14.75 35.80 -14.47
N VAL A 561 13.91 34.79 -14.24
CA VAL A 561 13.57 33.79 -15.27
C VAL A 561 12.74 34.43 -16.38
N LEU A 562 11.66 35.14 -16.03
CA LEU A 562 10.74 35.77 -16.99
C LEU A 562 11.36 36.92 -17.79
N SER A 563 12.43 37.56 -17.28
CA SER A 563 13.18 38.59 -18.01
C SER A 563 14.33 38.03 -18.86
N ALA A 564 14.89 36.87 -18.50
CA ALA A 564 15.99 36.26 -19.24
C ALA A 564 15.56 35.51 -20.51
N ARG A 565 14.30 35.04 -20.57
CA ARG A 565 13.75 34.34 -21.73
C ARG A 565 12.55 35.11 -22.28
N PRO A 566 12.57 35.53 -23.56
CA PRO A 566 11.41 36.15 -24.19
C PRO A 566 10.17 35.26 -24.10
N LEU A 567 9.05 35.83 -23.67
CA LEU A 567 7.74 35.17 -23.68
C LEU A 567 7.09 35.30 -25.05
N ALA A 568 6.38 34.27 -25.49
CA ALA A 568 5.60 34.33 -26.72
C ALA A 568 4.56 35.48 -26.73
N GLY A 569 4.48 36.23 -27.83
CA GLY A 569 3.52 37.34 -28.01
C GLY A 569 3.97 38.69 -27.42
N MET A 570 5.23 38.79 -26.97
CA MET A 570 5.86 39.99 -26.40
C MET A 570 6.82 40.70 -27.36
N GLU A 571 6.74 40.42 -28.66
CA GLU A 571 7.61 41.02 -29.68
C GLU A 571 7.43 42.55 -29.70
N GLY A 572 8.50 43.29 -29.38
CA GLY A 572 8.48 44.76 -29.30
C GLY A 572 7.80 45.36 -28.06
N LYS A 573 7.47 44.52 -27.05
CA LYS A 573 6.77 44.92 -25.82
C LYS A 573 7.62 44.69 -24.58
N THR A 574 7.31 45.39 -23.50
CA THR A 574 7.98 45.18 -22.20
C THR A 574 7.06 44.41 -21.24
N LEU A 575 7.60 43.41 -20.56
CA LEU A 575 6.90 42.69 -19.49
C LEU A 575 7.13 43.40 -18.15
N ALA A 576 6.06 43.75 -17.44
CA ALA A 576 6.10 44.07 -16.01
C ALA A 576 5.64 42.85 -15.21
N VAL A 577 6.39 42.53 -14.16
CA VAL A 577 6.16 41.39 -13.25
C VAL A 577 6.09 41.92 -11.84
N MET A 578 4.87 42.01 -11.30
CA MET A 578 4.60 42.48 -9.94
C MET A 578 4.48 41.26 -9.03
N CYS A 579 5.22 41.24 -7.93
CA CYS A 579 5.18 40.15 -6.95
C CYS A 579 4.75 40.69 -5.58
N ALA A 580 3.71 40.08 -5.00
CA ALA A 580 3.22 40.41 -3.66
C ALA A 580 3.36 39.20 -2.74
N ILE A 581 3.86 39.44 -1.52
CA ILE A 581 4.20 38.38 -0.56
C ILE A 581 3.51 38.67 0.77
N ALA A 582 2.88 37.65 1.32
CA ALA A 582 2.49 37.60 2.73
C ALA A 582 2.86 36.23 3.33
N GLY A 583 2.98 36.12 4.66
CA GLY A 583 3.45 34.91 5.31
C GLY A 583 2.94 34.67 6.73
N ILE A 584 2.85 33.39 7.09
CA ILE A 584 2.50 32.90 8.42
C ILE A 584 3.77 32.31 9.04
N PRO A 585 4.07 32.57 10.33
CA PRO A 585 3.33 33.44 11.27
C PRO A 585 3.75 34.93 11.20
N GLU A 586 4.53 35.32 10.19
CA GLU A 586 5.24 36.61 10.18
C GLU A 586 4.37 37.86 10.01
N ASP A 587 3.27 37.76 9.27
CA ASP A 587 2.31 38.84 8.99
C ASP A 587 0.93 38.55 9.62
N CYS A 588 0.58 37.26 9.72
CA CYS A 588 -0.73 36.83 10.21
C CYS A 588 -0.70 35.39 10.73
N THR A 589 -1.78 34.99 11.43
CA THR A 589 -1.91 33.65 12.05
C THR A 589 -3.03 32.78 11.46
N ASN A 590 -3.83 33.31 10.54
CA ASN A 590 -4.94 32.59 9.89
C ASN A 590 -4.94 32.80 8.36
N LEU A 591 -5.58 31.87 7.64
CA LEU A 591 -5.61 31.84 6.18
C LEU A 591 -6.31 33.05 5.54
N ASN A 592 -7.43 33.52 6.09
CA ASN A 592 -8.18 34.64 5.51
C ASN A 592 -7.36 35.94 5.55
N ASN A 593 -6.63 36.18 6.64
CA ASN A 593 -5.74 37.31 6.75
C ASN A 593 -4.51 37.16 5.85
N LEU A 594 -4.01 35.94 5.61
CA LEU A 594 -2.92 35.69 4.65
C LEU A 594 -3.31 36.09 3.22
N LEU A 595 -4.53 35.72 2.80
CA LEU A 595 -5.10 36.12 1.51
C LEU A 595 -5.23 37.64 1.43
N ALA A 596 -5.92 38.27 2.39
CA ALA A 596 -6.14 39.71 2.42
C ALA A 596 -4.83 40.53 2.45
N SER A 597 -3.81 40.04 3.19
CA SER A 597 -2.48 40.67 3.24
C SER A 597 -1.75 40.58 1.91
N ALA A 598 -1.83 39.43 1.22
CA ALA A 598 -1.23 39.26 -0.09
C ALA A 598 -1.93 40.13 -1.16
N ASP A 599 -3.26 40.23 -1.12
CA ASP A 599 -4.04 41.09 -2.02
C ASP A 599 -3.78 42.58 -1.79
N TYR A 600 -3.68 43.01 -0.52
CA TYR A 600 -3.28 44.39 -0.20
C TYR A 600 -1.87 44.71 -0.71
N ALA A 601 -0.91 43.80 -0.52
CA ALA A 601 0.43 43.93 -1.06
C ALA A 601 0.45 43.97 -2.60
N LEU A 602 -0.44 43.23 -3.28
CA LEU A 602 -0.57 43.23 -4.74
C LEU A 602 -1.20 44.51 -5.27
N GLN A 603 -2.24 45.02 -4.59
CA GLN A 603 -2.84 46.32 -4.90
C GLN A 603 -1.81 47.45 -4.77
N LYS A 604 -0.96 47.40 -3.73
CA LYS A 604 0.14 48.34 -3.53
C LYS A 604 1.21 48.22 -4.63
N ALA A 605 1.64 46.99 -4.95
CA ALA A 605 2.59 46.74 -6.03
C ALA A 605 2.11 47.29 -7.38
N ASN A 606 0.84 47.05 -7.72
CA ASN A 606 0.23 47.53 -8.96
C ASN A 606 -0.01 49.05 -9.01
N SER A 607 -0.33 49.68 -7.87
CA SER A 607 -0.57 51.14 -7.83
C SER A 607 0.71 51.97 -7.81
N GLU A 608 1.78 51.47 -7.18
CA GLU A 608 3.07 52.17 -7.07
C GLU A 608 4.12 51.69 -8.08
N GLY A 609 3.81 50.67 -8.88
CA GLY A 609 4.74 50.08 -9.86
C GLY A 609 5.91 49.33 -9.21
N LEU A 610 5.76 48.89 -7.95
CA LEU A 610 6.81 48.22 -7.21
C LEU A 610 6.97 46.76 -7.68
N PRO A 611 8.19 46.30 -8.01
CA PRO A 611 8.40 44.97 -8.58
C PRO A 611 8.17 43.85 -7.56
N ILE A 612 8.55 44.05 -6.30
CA ILE A 612 8.32 43.10 -5.20
C ILE A 612 7.85 43.88 -3.98
N VAL A 613 6.75 43.47 -3.38
CA VAL A 613 6.19 44.03 -2.14
C VAL A 613 5.94 42.89 -1.16
N ARG A 614 6.40 43.05 0.09
CA ARG A 614 5.95 42.21 1.22
C ARG A 614 4.93 43.00 2.01
N TYR A 615 3.88 42.34 2.50
CA TYR A 615 2.89 42.97 3.36
C TYR A 615 3.55 43.66 4.58
N LYS A 616 4.49 42.97 5.24
CA LYS A 616 5.34 43.49 6.33
C LYS A 616 6.08 44.79 6.07
N ASP A 617 6.34 45.13 4.81
CA ASP A 617 7.04 46.36 4.43
C ASP A 617 6.08 47.57 4.28
N LEU A 618 4.77 47.37 4.53
CA LEU A 618 3.72 48.37 4.33
C LEU A 618 3.11 48.92 5.63
N GLU A 619 3.49 48.38 6.80
CA GLU A 619 3.00 48.77 8.12
C GLU A 619 3.61 50.11 8.61
#